data_AF-A0A1G5GZE1-F1
#
_entry.id   AF-A0A1G5GZE1-F1
#
_cell.length_a   1.000
_cell.length_b   1.000
_cell.length_c   1.000
_cell.angle_alpha   90.00
_cell.angle_beta   90.00
_cell.angle_gamma   90.00
#
_symmetry.space_group_name_H-M   'P 1'
#
loop_
_entity.id
_entity.type
_entity.pdbx_description
1 polymer ?
#
loop_
_entity_poly.entity_id
_entity_poly.type
_entity_poly.pdbx_seq_one_letter_code
_entity_poly.pdbx_strand_id
1 'polypeptide(L)' 'MSYRGLEYYQSGEYTYECNVTGDIRWFQGDEEIYCNNIRVYECFFHGGIMKA' A
#
# COMPACT_ATOMS: atom_id res chain seq x y z
N MET A 1 -0.12 -5.79 -8.54
CA MET A 1 1.25 -5.29 -8.80
C MET A 1 1.49 -4.22 -7.76
N SER A 2 2.41 -4.44 -6.84
CA SER A 2 2.61 -3.56 -5.69
C SER A 2 3.67 -2.50 -6.02
N TYR A 3 3.26 -1.24 -6.06
CA TYR A 3 4.16 -0.11 -6.36
C TYR A 3 5.00 0.32 -5.15
N ARG A 4 4.71 -0.22 -3.96
CA ARG A 4 5.28 0.23 -2.68
C ARG A 4 5.75 -0.89 -1.73
N GLY A 5 5.77 -2.16 -2.15
CA GLY A 5 6.16 -3.26 -1.25
C GLY A 5 5.62 -4.61 -1.66
N LEU A 6 5.42 -5.54 -0.73
CA LEU A 6 4.58 -6.73 -0.91
C LEU A 6 3.11 -6.37 -0.61
N GLU A 7 2.13 -7.12 -1.11
CA GLU A 7 0.72 -6.90 -0.74
C GLU A 7 0.46 -7.18 0.74
N TYR A 8 1.21 -8.12 1.33
CA TYR A 8 1.18 -8.45 2.75
C TYR A 8 2.60 -8.73 3.24
N TYR A 9 2.94 -8.20 4.41
CA TYR A 9 4.19 -8.51 5.10
C TYR A 9 4.00 -8.46 6.61
N GLN A 10 4.65 -9.38 7.33
CA GLN A 10 4.57 -9.44 8.79
C GLN A 10 5.96 -9.55 9.40
N SER A 11 6.21 -8.77 10.45
CA SER A 11 7.45 -8.78 11.23
C SER A 11 7.16 -8.53 12.70
N GLY A 12 7.25 -9.59 13.51
CA GLY A 12 6.85 -9.56 14.92
C GLY A 12 5.37 -9.15 15.06
N GLU A 13 5.13 -8.16 15.90
CA GLU A 13 3.79 -7.61 16.16
C GLU A 13 3.27 -6.70 15.03
N TYR A 14 4.13 -6.39 14.05
CA TYR A 14 3.78 -5.50 12.95
C TYR A 14 3.25 -6.27 11.75
N THR A 15 2.13 -5.82 11.21
CA THR A 15 1.55 -6.29 9.95
C THR A 15 1.43 -5.12 8.99
N TYR A 16 1.92 -5.28 7.77
CA TYR A 16 1.79 -4.35 6.66
C TYR A 16 0.85 -4.93 5.62
N GLU A 17 -0.11 -4.14 5.18
CA GLU A 17 -1.01 -4.48 4.08
C GLU A 17 -1.00 -3.37 3.05
N CYS A 18 -0.95 -3.74 1.77
CA CYS A 18 -0.98 -2.79 0.66
C CYS A 18 -1.96 -3.27 -0.40
N ASN A 19 -3.01 -2.48 -0.61
CA ASN A 19 -3.99 -2.72 -1.67
C ASN A 19 -3.78 -1.72 -2.80
N VAL A 20 -3.85 -2.21 -4.04
CA VAL A 20 -3.70 -1.38 -5.24
C VAL A 20 -4.76 -1.75 -6.25
N THR A 21 -5.40 -0.74 -6.82
CA THR A 21 -6.37 -0.86 -7.91
C THR A 21 -5.93 -0.01 -9.10
N GLY A 22 -6.23 -0.48 -10.31
CA GLY A 22 -5.82 0.14 -11.56
C GLY A 22 -4.58 -0.50 -12.18
N ASP A 23 -4.01 0.18 -13.16
CA ASP A 23 -2.82 -0.26 -13.89
C ASP A 23 -1.74 0.83 -13.89
N ILE A 24 -0.58 0.55 -14.52
CA ILE A 24 0.56 1.48 -14.53
C ILE A 24 0.22 2.87 -15.10
N ARG A 25 -0.81 2.99 -15.94
CA ARG A 25 -1.24 4.27 -16.54
C ARG A 25 -2.01 5.11 -15.54
N TRP A 26 -2.78 4.49 -14.65
CA TRP A 26 -3.58 5.15 -13.63
C TRP A 26 -3.93 4.16 -12.51
N PHE A 27 -3.38 4.37 -11.33
CA PHE A 27 -3.61 3.54 -10.15
C PHE A 27 -3.82 4.36 -8.89
N GLN A 28 -4.49 3.73 -7.94
CA GLN A 28 -4.61 4.21 -6.57
C GLN A 28 -4.43 3.04 -5.61
N GLY A 29 -3.99 3.33 -4.41
CA GLY A 29 -3.85 2.32 -3.38
C GLY A 29 -3.88 2.92 -1.99
N ASP A 30 -3.98 2.02 -1.04
CA ASP A 30 -3.91 2.26 0.39
C ASP A 30 -2.85 1.33 0.97
N GLU A 31 -2.11 1.86 1.94
CA GLU A 31 -1.25 1.05 2.77
C GLU A 31 -1.56 1.30 4.24
N GLU A 32 -1.53 0.23 5.01
CA GLU A 32 -1.85 0.20 6.43
C GLU A 32 -0.76 -0.56 7.16
N ILE A 33 -0.39 -0.06 8.35
CA ILE A 33 0.46 -0.80 9.28
C ILE A 33 -0.29 -0.98 10.59
N TYR A 34 -0.31 -2.21 11.07
CA TYR A 34 -0.89 -2.60 12.35
C TYR A 34 0.23 -3.00 13.31
N CYS A 35 0.08 -2.68 14.59
CA CYS A 35 0.89 -3.19 15.69
C CYS A 35 -0.04 -3.83 16.71
N ASN A 36 0.12 -5.13 16.99
CA ASN A 36 -0.82 -5.89 17.85
C ASN A 36 -2.29 -5.72 17.41
N ASN A 37 -2.57 -5.83 16.10
CA ASN A 37 -3.89 -5.61 15.49
C ASN A 37 -4.49 -4.19 15.63
N ILE A 38 -3.74 -3.21 16.16
CA ILE A 38 -4.14 -1.80 16.18
C ILE A 38 -3.52 -1.10 14.99
N ARG A 39 -4.32 -0.44 14.15
CA ARG A 39 -3.81 0.36 13.02
C ARG A 39 -3.03 1.55 13.55
N VAL A 40 -1.74 1.62 13.24
CA VAL A 40 -0.81 2.67 13.69
C VAL A 40 -0.37 3.61 12.58
N TYR A 41 -0.62 3.25 11.31
CA TYR A 41 -0.34 4.10 10.15
C TYR A 41 -1.32 3.79 9.03
N GLU A 42 -1.67 4.83 8.27
CA GLU A 42 -2.47 4.76 7.05
C GLU A 42 -1.93 5.76 6.03
N CYS A 43 -1.91 5.38 4.76
CA CYS A 43 -1.57 6.29 3.67
C CYS A 43 -2.31 5.91 2.38
N PHE A 44 -3.00 6.90 1.82
CA PHE A 44 -3.57 6.80 0.48
C PHE A 44 -2.59 7.35 -0.54
N PHE A 45 -2.41 6.65 -1.65
CA PHE A 45 -1.54 7.07 -2.72
C PHE A 45 -2.19 6.89 -4.10
N HIS A 46 -1.79 7.74 -5.02
CA HIS A 46 -2.22 7.72 -6.41
C HIS A 46 -1.01 7.89 -7.33
N GLY A 47 -1.05 7.31 -8.51
CA GLY A 47 0.03 7.42 -9.48
C GLY A 47 -0.41 7.03 -10.88
N GLY A 48 0.44 7.32 -11.85
CA GLY A 48 0.17 7.02 -13.25
C GLY A 48 1.24 7.61 -14.15
N ILE A 49 1.16 7.30 -15.44
CA ILE A 49 2.06 7.86 -16.44
C ILE A 49 1.66 9.33 -16.66
N MET A 50 2.59 10.24 -16.35
CA MET A 50 2.44 11.64 -16.73
C MET A 50 2.82 11.83 -18.19
N LYS A 51 2.06 12.67 -18.90
CA LYS A 51 2.44 13.10 -20.24
C LYS A 51 3.50 14.19 -20.11
N ALA A 52 4.62 14.03 -20.83
CA ALA A 52 5.70 15.02 -20.92
C ALA A 52 5.29 16.22 -21.80
#